data_AF-A0A453J8T2-F1
#
_entry.id   AF-A0A453J8T2-F1
#
_cell.length_a   1.000
_cell.length_b   1.000
_cell.length_c   1.000
_cell.angle_alpha   90.00
_cell.angle_beta   90.00
_cell.angle_gamma   90.00
#
_symmetry.space_group_name_H-M   'P 1'
#
loop_
_entity.id
_entity.type
_entity.pdbx_description
1 polymer ?
#
loop_
_entity_poly.entity_id
_entity_poly.type
_entity_poly.pdbx_seq_one_letter_code
_entity_poly.pdbx_strand_id
1 'polypeptide(L)'
;AVLVEKILRVQPDVKKIYLPVRAVDAAAAKHRVETEVVGKELFGLLREKHGDGFQSFIGVKIVPLAGDVMREDFGVDSETLRELRVTQELDVIVNGAATTNFYER
;
A
#
# COMPACT_ATOMS: atom_id res chain seq x y z
N ALA A 1 1.35 4.70 6.66
CA ALA A 1 0.44 3.85 7.46
C ALA A 1 -0.88 4.57 7.82
N VAL A 2 -0.84 5.75 8.45
CA VAL A 2 -2.05 6.48 8.91
C VAL A 2 -3.11 6.69 7.83
N LEU A 3 -2.71 7.23 6.67
CA LEU A 3 -3.65 7.47 5.58
C LEU A 3 -4.33 6.17 5.11
N VAL A 4 -3.55 5.10 4.95
CA VAL A 4 -4.05 3.78 4.51
C VAL A 4 -5.07 3.23 5.51
N GLU A 5 -4.75 3.22 6.81
CA GLU A 5 -5.69 2.78 7.86
C GLU A 5 -6.98 3.60 7.80
N LYS A 6 -6.85 4.92 7.72
CA LYS A 6 -7.99 5.83 7.75
C LYS A 6 -8.93 5.56 6.57
N ILE A 7 -8.39 5.42 5.35
CA ILE A 7 -9.17 5.09 4.15
C ILE A 7 -9.92 3.77 4.36
N LEU A 8 -9.23 2.71 4.77
CA LEU A 8 -9.84 1.39 4.98
C LEU A 8 -10.97 1.41 6.01
N ARG A 9 -10.86 2.27 7.03
CA ARG A 9 -11.87 2.38 8.08
C ARG A 9 -13.08 3.22 7.70
N VAL A 10 -12.87 4.34 6.99
CA VAL A 10 -13.94 5.34 6.77
C VAL A 10 -14.47 5.40 5.34
N GLN A 11 -13.78 4.77 4.38
CA GLN A 11 -14.16 4.70 2.97
C GLN A 11 -14.26 3.23 2.53
N PRO A 12 -15.28 2.49 2.99
CA PRO A 12 -15.39 1.04 2.74
C PRO A 12 -15.51 0.68 1.25
N ASP A 13 -15.99 1.62 0.43
CA ASP A 13 -16.23 1.42 -1.01
C ASP A 13 -14.96 1.48 -1.86
N VAL A 14 -13.83 1.94 -1.29
CA VAL A 14 -12.53 1.87 -1.96
C VAL A 14 -12.21 0.41 -2.26
N LYS A 15 -12.15 0.06 -3.53
CA LYS A 15 -11.97 -1.34 -3.97
C LYS A 15 -10.59 -1.85 -3.64
N LYS A 16 -9.55 -1.11 -4.03
CA LYS A 16 -8.15 -1.46 -3.85
C LYS A 16 -7.30 -0.22 -3.58
N ILE A 17 -6.20 -0.44 -2.87
CA ILE A 17 -5.13 0.52 -2.64
C ILE A 17 -3.86 -0.12 -3.19
N TYR A 18 -3.39 0.38 -4.32
CA TYR A 18 -2.05 0.07 -4.82
C TYR A 18 -1.05 0.87 -3.98
N LEU A 19 -0.17 0.17 -3.26
CA LEU A 19 0.77 0.79 -2.33
C LEU A 19 2.21 0.53 -2.76
N PRO A 20 2.82 1.45 -3.53
CA PRO A 20 4.23 1.39 -3.86
C PRO A 20 5.11 1.51 -2.60
N VAL A 21 6.02 0.55 -2.43
CA VAL A 21 7.05 0.54 -1.40
C VAL A 21 8.39 0.19 -2.04
N ARG A 22 9.47 0.84 -1.60
CA ARG A 22 10.81 0.51 -2.10
C ARG A 22 11.18 -0.90 -1.65
N ALA A 23 11.31 -1.83 -2.58
CA ALA A 23 11.65 -3.22 -2.32
C ALA A 23 12.32 -3.81 -3.55
N VAL A 24 13.04 -4.92 -3.38
CA VAL A 24 13.75 -5.60 -4.48
C VAL A 24 12.81 -6.41 -5.37
N ASP A 25 11.71 -6.91 -4.81
CA ASP A 25 10.72 -7.72 -5.50
C ASP A 25 9.35 -7.67 -4.79
N ALA A 26 8.34 -8.32 -5.39
CA ALA A 26 6.99 -8.37 -4.86
C ALA A 26 6.88 -9.06 -3.48
N ALA A 27 7.72 -10.07 -3.20
CA ALA A 27 7.70 -10.77 -1.93
C ALA A 27 8.23 -9.87 -0.80
N ALA A 28 9.33 -9.16 -1.06
CA ALA A 28 9.89 -8.15 -0.17
C ALA A 28 8.90 -6.98 0.03
N ALA A 29 8.23 -6.51 -1.04
CA ALA A 29 7.20 -5.48 -0.93
C ALA A 29 6.04 -5.92 -0.03
N LYS A 30 5.55 -7.16 -0.22
CA LYS A 30 4.49 -7.75 0.60
C LYS A 30 4.91 -7.84 2.07
N HIS A 31 6.06 -8.44 2.35
CA HIS A 31 6.59 -8.56 3.71
C HIS A 31 6.73 -7.19 4.39
N ARG A 32 7.19 -6.20 3.64
CA ARG A 32 7.38 -4.84 4.12
C ARG A 32 6.05 -4.15 4.46
N VAL A 33 5.03 -4.29 3.61
CA VAL A 33 3.68 -3.79 3.91
C VAL A 33 3.08 -4.49 5.12
N GLU A 34 3.23 -5.81 5.22
CA GLU A 34 2.75 -6.59 6.37
C GLU A 34 3.39 -6.12 7.68
N THR A 35 4.71 -5.90 7.69
CA THR A 35 5.46 -5.59 8.92
C THR A 35 5.41 -4.10 9.28
N GLU A 36 5.61 -3.21 8.30
CA GLU A 36 5.76 -1.77 8.55
C GLU A 36 4.42 -1.01 8.53
N VAL A 37 3.39 -1.57 7.90
CA VAL A 37 2.08 -0.91 7.75
C VAL A 37 0.99 -1.66 8.50
N VAL A 38 0.64 -2.87 8.06
CA VAL A 38 -0.52 -3.63 8.57
C VAL A 38 -0.28 -4.16 9.99
N GLY A 39 0.96 -4.55 10.30
CA GLY A 39 1.38 -5.06 11.60
C GLY A 39 1.42 -4.01 12.72
N LYS A 40 1.32 -2.72 12.39
CA LYS A 40 1.30 -1.65 13.39
C LYS A 40 0.04 -1.71 14.24
N GLU A 41 0.15 -1.34 15.52
CA GLU A 41 -0.98 -1.24 16.46
C GLU A 41 -2.09 -0.31 15.95
N LEU A 42 -1.74 0.64 15.08
CA LEU A 42 -2.68 1.52 14.39
C LEU A 42 -3.83 0.77 13.68
N PHE A 43 -3.58 -0.45 13.18
CA PHE A 43 -4.60 -1.30 12.56
C PHE A 43 -5.44 -2.11 13.57
N GLY A 44 -5.27 -1.87 14.88
CA GLY A 44 -5.99 -2.57 15.95
C GLY A 44 -7.51 -2.49 15.81
N LEU A 45 -8.05 -1.30 15.53
CA LEU A 45 -9.49 -1.13 15.33
C LEU A 45 -10.03 -1.91 14.12
N LEU A 46 -9.25 -2.01 13.04
CA LEU A 46 -9.62 -2.84 11.89
C LEU A 46 -9.53 -4.33 12.23
N ARG A 47 -8.55 -4.74 13.04
CA ARG A 47 -8.45 -6.12 13.55
C ARG A 47 -9.65 -6.48 14.42
N GLU A 48 -10.03 -5.62 15.35
CA GLU A 48 -11.22 -5.83 16.20
C GLU A 48 -12.51 -5.91 15.37
N LYS A 49 -12.65 -5.03 14.37
CA LYS A 49 -13.82 -4.99 13.49
C LYS A 49 -13.97 -6.23 12.62
N HIS A 50 -12.87 -6.78 12.11
CA HIS A 50 -12.89 -7.88 11.13
C HIS A 50 -12.58 -9.26 11.75
N GLY A 51 -12.06 -9.31 12.98
CA GLY A 51 -11.69 -10.54 13.67
C GLY A 51 -10.78 -11.43 12.82
N ASP A 52 -11.11 -12.73 12.76
CA ASP A 52 -10.37 -13.72 11.95
C ASP A 52 -10.37 -13.39 10.45
N GLY A 53 -11.34 -12.60 9.97
CA GLY A 53 -11.42 -12.13 8.59
C GLY A 53 -10.47 -11.00 8.23
N PHE A 54 -9.71 -10.45 9.19
CA PHE A 54 -8.86 -9.28 8.98
C PHE A 54 -7.83 -9.48 7.87
N GLN A 55 -7.13 -10.63 7.84
CA GLN A 55 -6.11 -10.89 6.83
C GLN A 55 -6.71 -10.99 5.42
N SER A 56 -7.90 -11.62 5.30
CA SER A 56 -8.63 -11.70 4.04
C SER A 56 -9.07 -10.30 3.58
N PHE A 57 -9.61 -9.47 4.49
CA PHE A 57 -9.98 -8.10 4.20
C PHE A 57 -8.79 -7.28 3.67
N ILE A 58 -7.64 -7.35 4.35
CA ILE A 58 -6.42 -6.66 3.91
C ILE A 58 -5.95 -7.17 2.54
N GLY A 59 -5.94 -8.48 2.31
CA GLY A 59 -5.52 -9.09 1.04
C GLY A 59 -6.40 -8.69 -0.15
N VAL A 60 -7.68 -8.41 0.07
CA VAL A 60 -8.58 -7.87 -0.96
C VAL A 60 -8.33 -6.38 -1.20
N LYS A 61 -8.00 -5.62 -0.14
CA LYS A 61 -7.96 -4.15 -0.18
C LYS A 61 -6.59 -3.55 -0.52
N ILE A 62 -5.47 -4.21 -0.17
CA ILE A 62 -4.13 -3.65 -0.36
C ILE A 62 -3.35 -4.52 -1.37
N VAL A 63 -2.79 -3.86 -2.38
CA VAL A 63 -1.86 -4.47 -3.35
C VAL A 63 -0.48 -3.83 -3.14
N PRO A 64 0.46 -4.53 -2.48
CA PRO A 64 1.84 -4.08 -2.37
C PRO A 64 2.50 -4.03 -3.74
N LEU A 65 3.17 -2.93 -4.08
CA LEU A 65 3.96 -2.81 -5.30
C LEU A 65 5.41 -2.53 -4.94
N ALA A 66 6.33 -3.35 -5.46
CA ALA A 66 7.74 -3.03 -5.41
C ALA A 66 8.01 -1.87 -6.38
N GLY A 67 8.24 -0.67 -5.85
CA GLY A 67 8.36 0.51 -6.67
C GLY A 67 9.12 1.66 -6.00
N ASP A 68 9.65 2.54 -6.84
CA ASP A 68 10.30 3.78 -6.47
C ASP A 68 9.72 4.95 -7.29
N VAL A 69 9.15 5.93 -6.58
CA VAL A 69 8.55 7.13 -7.16
C VAL A 69 9.53 8.00 -7.96
N MET A 70 10.83 7.79 -7.80
CA MET A 70 11.86 8.51 -8.56
C MET A 70 12.11 7.91 -9.95
N ARG A 71 11.54 6.74 -10.25
CA ARG A 71 11.72 6.03 -11.53
C ARG A 71 10.48 6.20 -12.40
N GLU A 72 10.68 6.15 -13.71
CA GLU A 72 9.58 6.05 -14.68
C GLU A 72 8.68 4.87 -14.31
N ASP A 73 7.36 5.05 -14.46
CA ASP A 73 6.34 4.06 -14.10
C ASP A 73 6.45 3.54 -12.65
N PHE A 74 6.97 4.38 -11.74
CA PHE A 74 7.28 4.03 -10.35
C PHE A 74 8.27 2.85 -10.23
N GLY A 75 9.05 2.56 -11.27
CA GLY A 75 9.93 1.40 -11.32
C GLY A 75 9.21 0.05 -11.32
N VAL A 76 7.90 0.05 -11.59
CA VAL A 76 7.10 -1.16 -11.77
C VAL A 76 7.17 -1.55 -13.24
N ASP A 77 7.37 -2.83 -13.53
CA ASP A 77 7.43 -3.29 -14.92
C ASP A 77 6.07 -3.19 -15.62
N SER A 78 6.11 -3.00 -16.93
CA SER A 78 4.91 -2.78 -17.75
C SER A 78 3.95 -3.97 -17.76
N GLU A 79 4.45 -5.19 -17.56
CA GLU A 79 3.62 -6.39 -17.51
C GLU A 79 2.77 -6.37 -16.24
N THR A 80 3.38 -6.13 -15.07
CA THR A 80 2.70 -5.95 -13.79
C THR A 80 1.64 -4.83 -13.86
N LEU A 81 1.99 -3.66 -14.41
CA LEU A 81 1.04 -2.55 -14.52
C LEU A 81 -0.16 -2.89 -15.41
N ARG A 82 0.06 -3.65 -16.48
CA ARG A 82 -0.99 -4.13 -17.39
C ARG A 82 -1.86 -5.20 -16.76
N GLU A 83 -1.26 -6.19 -16.09
CA GLU A 83 -1.97 -7.26 -15.37
C GLU A 83 -2.88 -6.69 -14.28
N LEU A 84 -2.35 -5.73 -13.53
CA LEU A 84 -3.07 -5.05 -12.46
C LEU A 84 -4.05 -3.99 -12.96
N ARG A 85 -4.08 -3.73 -14.28
CA ARG A 85 -4.94 -2.75 -14.95
C ARG A 85 -4.89 -1.37 -14.30
N VAL A 86 -3.74 -1.00 -13.74
CA VAL A 86 -3.60 0.21 -12.91
C VAL A 86 -4.01 1.44 -13.73
N THR A 87 -3.59 1.52 -14.98
CA THR A 87 -3.91 2.67 -15.85
C THR A 87 -5.39 2.79 -16.21
N GLN A 88 -6.20 1.74 -16.02
CA GLN A 88 -7.64 1.74 -16.33
C GLN A 88 -8.51 1.80 -15.08
N GLU A 89 -8.04 1.27 -13.95
CA GLU A 89 -8.80 1.18 -12.69
C GLU A 89 -8.40 2.25 -11.65
N LEU A 90 -7.38 3.06 -11.93
CA LEU A 90 -6.92 4.09 -11.01
C LEU A 90 -7.79 5.34 -11.07
N ASP A 91 -8.58 5.54 -10.02
CA ASP A 91 -9.43 6.73 -9.89
C ASP A 91 -8.69 7.93 -9.28
N VAL A 92 -7.77 7.69 -8.35
CA VAL A 92 -7.11 8.74 -7.54
C VAL A 92 -5.66 8.38 -7.25
N ILE A 93 -4.78 9.37 -7.34
CA ILE A 93 -3.38 9.30 -6.88
C ILE A 93 -3.22 10.17 -5.65
N VAL A 94 -2.68 9.60 -4.57
CA VAL A 94 -2.26 10.35 -3.38
C VAL A 94 -0.76 10.22 -3.22
N ASN A 95 -0.03 11.30 -3.46
CA ASN A 95 1.41 11.33 -3.26
C ASN A 95 1.74 11.93 -1.88
N GLY A 96 2.22 11.09 -0.97
CA GLY A 96 2.82 11.49 0.30
C GLY A 96 4.19 10.86 0.53
N ALA A 97 4.80 10.30 -0.52
CA ALA A 97 6.11 9.66 -0.43
C ALA A 97 7.19 10.73 -0.45
N ALA A 98 8.01 10.78 0.61
CA ALA A 98 9.12 11.71 0.73
C ALA A 98 10.31 11.03 1.40
N THR A 99 11.53 11.38 0.97
CA THR A 99 12.73 11.12 1.75
C THR A 99 12.85 12.27 2.76
N THR A 100 12.55 12.00 4.02
CA THR A 100 12.76 12.98 5.11
C THR A 100 14.09 12.65 5.78
N ASN A 101 15.02 13.60 5.74
CA ASN A 101 16.29 13.53 6.43
C ASN A 101 16.37 14.71 7.39
N PHE A 102 16.63 14.45 8.67
CA PHE A 102 16.72 15.48 9.73
C PHE A 102 18.16 15.86 10.08
N TYR A 103 19.12 15.63 9.17
CA TYR A 103 20.48 16.15 9.33
C TYR A 103 20.56 17.61 8.86
N GLU A 104 20.22 18.53 9.77
CA GLU A 104 20.75 19.90 9.76
C GLU A 104 21.91 19.97 10.77
N ARG A 105 23.13 20.19 10.28
CA ARG A 105 24.21 20.95 10.92
C ARG A 105 25.36 21.18 9.95
#